data_AF-A0A4W3JPI5-F1
#
_entry.id   AF-A0A4W3JPI5-F1
#
_cell.length_a   1.000
_cell.length_b   1.000
_cell.length_c   1.000
_cell.angle_alpha   90.00
_cell.angle_beta   90.00
_cell.angle_gamma   90.00
#
_symmetry.space_group_name_H-M   'P 1'
#
loop_
_entity.id
_entity.type
_entity.pdbx_description
1 polymer ?
#
loop_
_entity_poly.entity_id
_entity_poly.type
_entity_poly.pdbx_seq_one_letter_code
_entity_poly.pdbx_strand_id
1 'polypeptide(L)'
;MIVLLYVSFCELVVIVCCVLQAPLWAYLACALGLFVYQSLDAIDGKQARRTNSSTPLGELFDHGCDSLSTVFVVLGICIAVQLGTNPDWMFFCCFAGVFMFYCAHWQTYVSGTLRFGIIDVTEVQFFIIILFLLAASGGTAFWESMIPVLDIQVKIVPALFVLAGAIFSCTNYFRVIFTGGIGKNGSTIAGTSVLSPFFHIGTVITLAIMIYKKSTSQLFENNPCLYILAFGLVSAKITNKLVVAHMTKSEMHLQDTAFIGPGLLFLDQYFNSFINEYLVLWIALVWSLFDLIRYSVGVCNQIASHLHINVFKITPPTSLGSQPDHNHHQ
;
A
#
# COMPACT_ATOMS: atom_id res chain seq x y z
N MET A 1 1.71 -14.59 -1.42
CA MET A 1 0.76 -14.84 -0.31
C MET A 1 1.42 -15.34 0.98
N ILE A 2 2.07 -16.51 1.03
CA ILE A 2 2.68 -17.00 2.31
C ILE A 2 3.74 -16.05 2.85
N VAL A 3 4.61 -15.51 1.98
CA VAL A 3 5.62 -14.53 2.39
C VAL A 3 5.00 -13.19 2.77
N LEU A 4 3.94 -12.75 2.10
CA LEU A 4 3.15 -11.58 2.53
C LEU A 4 2.62 -11.78 3.94
N LEU A 5 1.95 -12.92 4.20
CA LEU A 5 1.42 -13.25 5.53
C LEU A 5 2.52 -13.33 6.59
N TYR A 6 3.71 -13.82 6.23
CA TYR A 6 4.87 -13.83 7.11
C TYR A 6 5.39 -12.42 7.41
N VAL A 7 5.56 -11.57 6.40
CA VAL A 7 6.00 -10.17 6.56
C VAL A 7 4.98 -9.39 7.39
N SER A 8 3.70 -9.46 7.02
CA SER A 8 2.61 -8.83 7.76
C SER A 8 2.51 -9.38 9.18
N PHE A 9 2.81 -10.66 9.43
CA PHE A 9 2.87 -11.22 10.77
C PHE A 9 4.05 -10.66 11.58
N CYS A 10 5.26 -10.63 11.02
CA CYS A 10 6.44 -10.05 11.68
C CYS A 10 6.21 -8.56 12.00
N GLU A 11 5.62 -7.81 11.08
CA GLU A 11 5.27 -6.41 11.27
C GLU A 11 4.13 -6.25 12.28
N LEU A 12 3.14 -7.14 12.28
CA LEU A 12 2.10 -7.17 13.30
C LEU A 12 2.69 -7.47 14.69
N VAL A 13 3.70 -8.33 14.80
CA VAL A 13 4.44 -8.56 16.05
C VAL A 13 5.12 -7.27 16.48
N VAL A 14 5.79 -6.53 15.59
CA VAL A 14 6.39 -5.22 15.91
C VAL A 14 5.31 -4.21 16.36
N ILE A 15 4.16 -4.19 15.68
CA ILE A 15 3.01 -3.32 16.00
C ILE A 15 2.41 -3.64 17.37
N VAL A 16 2.22 -4.92 17.69
CA VAL A 16 1.70 -5.35 18.99
C VAL A 16 2.72 -5.12 20.11
N CYS A 17 4.01 -5.31 19.82
CA CYS A 17 5.09 -5.02 20.76
C CYS A 17 5.43 -3.52 20.88
N CYS A 18 4.77 -2.63 20.13
CA CYS A 18 4.98 -1.18 20.21
C CYS A 18 4.69 -0.60 21.61
N VAL A 19 3.93 -1.32 22.45
CA VAL A 19 3.65 -0.94 23.85
C VAL A 19 4.82 -1.26 24.79
N LEU A 20 5.73 -2.17 24.42
CA LEU A 20 6.72 -2.78 25.32
C LEU A 20 8.15 -2.84 24.76
N GLN A 21 8.44 -2.13 23.66
CA GLN A 21 9.67 -2.24 22.86
C GLN A 21 9.76 -3.60 22.13
N ALA A 22 9.78 -3.57 20.80
CA ALA A 22 9.86 -4.79 20.01
C ALA A 22 11.21 -5.50 20.21
N PRO A 23 11.21 -6.85 20.32
CA PRO A 23 12.44 -7.60 20.51
C PRO A 23 13.32 -7.55 19.26
N LEU A 24 14.63 -7.62 19.44
CA LEU A 24 15.63 -7.51 18.36
C LEU A 24 15.37 -8.47 17.18
N TRP A 25 14.96 -9.71 17.47
CA TRP A 25 14.67 -10.69 16.43
C TRP A 25 13.51 -10.26 15.52
N ALA A 26 12.58 -9.43 16.01
CA ALA A 26 11.46 -8.95 15.21
C ALA A 26 11.94 -7.99 14.12
N TYR A 27 12.86 -7.07 14.42
CA TYR A 27 13.46 -6.19 13.41
C TYR A 27 14.28 -6.96 12.38
N LEU A 28 15.05 -7.97 12.81
CA LEU A 28 15.78 -8.85 11.89
C LEU A 28 14.82 -9.66 11.01
N ALA A 29 13.72 -10.14 11.57
CA ALA A 29 12.69 -10.86 10.83
C ALA A 29 11.97 -9.96 9.81
N CYS A 30 11.70 -8.69 10.14
CA CYS A 30 11.18 -7.71 9.19
C CYS A 30 12.17 -7.42 8.06
N ALA A 31 13.46 -7.21 8.38
CA ALA A 31 14.50 -6.99 7.37
C ALA A 31 14.62 -8.18 6.39
N LEU A 32 14.71 -9.40 6.92
CA LEU A 32 14.77 -10.62 6.10
C LEU A 32 13.47 -10.83 5.33
N GLY A 33 12.33 -10.64 6.00
CA GLY A 33 11.00 -10.80 5.41
C GLY A 33 10.80 -9.87 4.22
N LEU A 34 11.13 -8.58 4.37
CA LEU A 34 11.03 -7.60 3.30
C LEU A 34 11.97 -7.92 2.14
N PHE A 35 13.21 -8.36 2.44
CA PHE A 35 14.15 -8.81 1.40
C PHE A 35 13.61 -10.00 0.60
N VAL A 36 13.04 -11.00 1.29
CA VAL A 36 12.43 -12.16 0.62
C VAL A 36 11.18 -11.75 -0.15
N TYR A 37 10.33 -10.88 0.41
CA TYR A 37 9.11 -10.40 -0.24
C TYR A 37 9.43 -9.70 -1.56
N GLN A 38 10.27 -8.66 -1.53
CA GLN A 38 10.64 -7.92 -2.75
C GLN A 38 11.30 -8.82 -3.81
N SER A 39 12.08 -9.82 -3.36
CA SER A 39 12.76 -10.73 -4.27
C SER A 39 11.78 -11.67 -4.97
N LEU A 40 10.76 -12.14 -4.23
CA LEU A 40 9.71 -13.00 -4.77
C LEU A 40 8.73 -12.23 -5.66
N ASP A 41 8.44 -10.99 -5.29
CA ASP A 41 7.65 -10.06 -6.09
C ASP A 41 8.32 -9.80 -7.44
N ALA A 42 9.59 -9.41 -7.45
CA ALA A 42 10.34 -9.14 -8.69
C ALA A 42 10.51 -10.35 -9.65
N ILE A 43 10.25 -11.58 -9.19
CA ILE A 43 10.34 -12.79 -10.03
C ILE A 43 8.98 -13.33 -10.46
N ASP A 44 7.86 -12.92 -9.87
CA ASP A 44 6.56 -13.55 -10.14
C ASP A 44 6.09 -13.30 -11.59
N GLY A 45 6.24 -12.09 -12.11
CA GLY A 45 5.93 -11.74 -13.49
C GLY A 45 6.89 -12.38 -14.48
N LYS A 46 8.16 -12.58 -14.08
CA LYS A 46 9.13 -13.34 -14.89
C LYS A 46 8.73 -14.81 -14.96
N GLN A 47 8.29 -15.40 -13.86
CA GLN A 47 7.79 -16.77 -13.83
C GLN A 47 6.51 -16.89 -14.65
N ALA A 48 5.54 -15.98 -14.48
CA ALA A 48 4.29 -15.98 -15.25
C ALA A 48 4.54 -15.92 -16.76
N ARG A 49 5.49 -15.11 -17.22
CA ARG A 49 5.91 -15.08 -18.63
C ARG A 49 6.56 -16.39 -19.07
N ARG A 50 7.46 -16.95 -18.25
CA ARG A 50 8.13 -18.23 -18.54
C ARG A 50 7.13 -19.39 -18.66
N THR A 51 6.08 -19.39 -17.85
CA THR A 51 5.05 -20.45 -17.84
C THR A 51 3.86 -20.15 -18.75
N ASN A 52 3.89 -19.06 -19.53
CA ASN A 52 2.77 -18.58 -20.35
C ASN A 52 1.45 -18.44 -19.57
N SER A 53 1.53 -17.97 -18.31
CA SER A 53 0.41 -17.82 -17.39
C SER A 53 0.20 -16.37 -16.93
N SER A 54 0.70 -15.39 -17.69
CA SER A 54 0.44 -13.97 -17.43
C SER A 54 -1.04 -13.64 -17.63
N THR A 55 -1.69 -13.08 -16.61
CA THR A 55 -3.12 -12.72 -16.63
C THR A 55 -3.36 -11.41 -15.88
N PRO A 56 -4.45 -10.69 -16.19
CA PRO A 56 -4.88 -9.53 -15.39
C PRO A 56 -5.07 -9.89 -13.91
N LEU A 57 -5.60 -11.09 -13.60
CA LEU A 57 -5.73 -11.53 -12.21
C LEU A 57 -4.39 -11.57 -11.47
N GLY A 58 -3.32 -12.00 -12.14
CA GLY A 58 -1.97 -12.01 -11.58
C GLY A 58 -1.48 -10.60 -11.23
N GLU A 59 -1.67 -9.65 -12.15
CA GLU A 59 -1.33 -8.23 -11.94
C GLU A 59 -2.14 -7.60 -10.79
N LEU A 60 -3.45 -7.89 -10.70
CA LEU A 60 -4.26 -7.45 -9.57
C LEU A 60 -3.78 -8.05 -8.24
N PHE A 61 -3.37 -9.31 -8.24
CA PHE A 61 -2.93 -9.99 -7.03
C PHE A 61 -1.58 -9.46 -6.52
N ASP A 62 -0.63 -9.23 -7.43
CA ASP A 62 0.65 -8.54 -7.17
C ASP A 62 0.39 -7.17 -6.54
N HIS A 63 -0.22 -6.25 -7.29
CA HIS A 63 -0.40 -4.87 -6.83
C HIS A 63 -1.35 -4.75 -5.63
N GLY A 64 -2.32 -5.66 -5.53
CA GLY A 64 -3.23 -5.75 -4.40
C GLY A 64 -2.57 -6.27 -3.12
N CYS A 65 -1.55 -7.12 -3.23
CA CYS A 65 -0.69 -7.48 -2.09
C CYS A 65 0.21 -6.31 -1.70
N ASP A 66 0.77 -5.60 -2.68
CA ASP A 66 1.66 -4.47 -2.47
C ASP A 66 0.98 -3.27 -1.80
N SER A 67 -0.28 -3.00 -2.15
CA SER A 67 -1.06 -1.94 -1.50
C SER A 67 -1.27 -2.20 0.00
N LEU A 68 -1.46 -3.46 0.37
CA LEU A 68 -1.61 -3.89 1.76
C LEU A 68 -0.25 -3.93 2.48
N SER A 69 0.78 -4.50 1.84
CA SER A 69 2.13 -4.60 2.42
C SER A 69 2.69 -3.22 2.70
N THR A 70 2.46 -2.25 1.82
CA THR A 70 2.87 -0.85 1.99
C THR A 70 2.41 -0.28 3.34
N VAL A 71 1.17 -0.56 3.77
CA VAL A 71 0.63 -0.07 5.05
C VAL A 71 1.43 -0.63 6.24
N PHE A 72 1.71 -1.92 6.23
CA PHE A 72 2.45 -2.56 7.32
C PHE A 72 3.93 -2.16 7.32
N VAL A 73 4.55 -2.05 6.15
CA VAL A 73 5.95 -1.64 5.99
C VAL A 73 6.17 -0.20 6.49
N VAL A 74 5.32 0.76 6.08
CA VAL A 74 5.47 2.17 6.51
C VAL A 74 5.20 2.35 8.00
N LEU A 75 4.24 1.61 8.56
CA LEU A 75 3.99 1.61 10.01
C LEU A 75 5.15 0.95 10.77
N GLY A 76 5.60 -0.22 10.31
CA GLY A 76 6.69 -0.98 10.91
C GLY A 76 7.97 -0.17 10.97
N ILE A 77 8.31 0.59 9.91
CA ILE A 77 9.51 1.44 9.93
C ILE A 77 9.35 2.64 10.86
N CYS A 78 8.17 3.27 10.92
CA CYS A 78 7.93 4.35 11.87
C CYS A 78 8.10 3.88 13.33
N ILE A 79 7.68 2.65 13.63
CA ILE A 79 7.90 2.02 14.95
C ILE A 79 9.39 1.75 15.16
N ALA A 80 10.07 1.14 14.18
CA ALA A 80 11.48 0.78 14.28
C ALA A 80 12.38 1.99 14.57
N VAL A 81 12.11 3.15 13.94
CA VAL A 81 12.86 4.39 14.15
C VAL A 81 12.35 5.24 15.33
N GLN A 82 11.42 4.72 16.14
CA GLN A 82 10.87 5.41 17.31
C GLN A 82 10.15 6.73 16.98
N LEU A 83 9.47 6.79 15.84
CA LEU A 83 8.76 7.99 15.38
C LEU A 83 7.43 8.22 16.12
N GLY A 84 6.95 7.23 16.89
CA GLY A 84 5.76 7.37 17.73
C GLY A 84 5.86 8.48 18.79
N THR A 85 7.08 8.87 19.18
CA THR A 85 7.30 10.03 20.06
C THR A 85 7.11 11.38 19.34
N ASN A 86 6.92 11.35 18.01
CA ASN A 86 6.68 12.51 17.14
C ASN A 86 5.45 12.23 16.25
N PRO A 87 4.22 12.30 16.79
CA PRO A 87 3.01 11.87 16.09
C PRO A 87 2.81 12.53 14.73
N ASP A 88 3.08 13.84 14.60
CA ASP A 88 2.94 14.55 13.32
C ASP A 88 3.86 13.97 12.23
N TRP A 89 5.11 13.64 12.57
CA TRP A 89 6.05 13.01 11.63
C TRP A 89 5.66 11.57 11.30
N MET A 90 5.18 10.81 12.29
CA MET A 90 4.66 9.46 12.07
C MET A 90 3.44 9.47 11.13
N PHE A 91 2.49 10.37 11.37
CA PHE A 91 1.34 10.58 10.51
C PHE A 91 1.79 10.91 9.08
N PHE A 92 2.66 11.91 8.94
CA PHE A 92 3.18 12.30 7.63
C PHE A 92 3.84 11.13 6.90
N CYS A 93 4.77 10.42 7.54
CA CYS A 93 5.51 9.35 6.87
C CYS A 93 4.60 8.19 6.43
N CYS A 94 3.66 7.78 7.28
CA CYS A 94 2.73 6.68 6.94
C CYS A 94 1.80 7.07 5.79
N PHE A 95 1.15 8.23 5.87
CA PHE A 95 0.22 8.67 4.81
C PHE A 95 0.95 9.08 3.53
N ALA A 96 2.18 9.61 3.61
CA ALA A 96 2.99 9.90 2.43
C ALA A 96 3.37 8.61 1.68
N GLY A 97 3.77 7.55 2.38
CA GLY A 97 4.07 6.25 1.76
C GLY A 97 2.88 5.65 1.02
N VAL A 98 1.71 5.62 1.69
CA VAL A 98 0.45 5.16 1.10
C VAL A 98 0.04 6.03 -0.11
N PHE A 99 0.18 7.35 0.01
CA PHE A 99 -0.15 8.29 -1.07
C PHE A 99 0.78 8.14 -2.29
N MET A 100 2.09 7.98 -2.09
CA MET A 100 3.04 7.75 -3.18
C MET A 100 2.71 6.46 -3.94
N PHE A 101 2.41 5.37 -3.22
CA PHE A 101 2.00 4.10 -3.83
C PHE A 101 0.70 4.26 -4.64
N TYR A 102 -0.28 5.00 -4.12
CA TYR A 102 -1.50 5.34 -4.85
C TYR A 102 -1.20 6.16 -6.12
N CYS A 103 -0.32 7.16 -6.04
CA CYS A 103 0.06 8.00 -7.18
C CYS A 103 0.74 7.20 -8.31
N ALA A 104 1.55 6.18 -7.99
CA ALA A 104 2.13 5.29 -9.01
C ALA A 104 1.03 4.55 -9.80
N HIS A 105 -0.03 4.10 -9.12
CA HIS A 105 -1.18 3.46 -9.77
C HIS A 105 -2.09 4.47 -10.47
N TRP A 106 -2.21 5.69 -9.95
CA TRP A 106 -2.95 6.76 -10.61
C TRP A 106 -2.27 7.15 -11.93
N GLN A 107 -0.94 7.28 -11.93
CA GLN A 107 -0.18 7.45 -13.15
C GLN A 107 -0.52 6.34 -14.17
N THR A 108 -0.53 5.09 -13.74
CA THR A 108 -0.83 3.93 -14.60
C THR A 108 -2.25 3.95 -15.15
N TYR A 109 -3.25 4.32 -14.33
CA TYR A 109 -4.63 4.50 -14.76
C TYR A 109 -4.78 5.59 -15.84
N VAL A 110 -3.95 6.64 -15.79
CA VAL A 110 -3.96 7.73 -16.77
C VAL A 110 -3.18 7.37 -18.04
N SER A 111 -1.97 6.86 -17.89
CA SER A 111 -1.01 6.62 -18.98
C SER A 111 -1.13 5.24 -19.64
N GLY A 112 -1.86 4.32 -19.01
CA GLY A 112 -1.97 2.93 -19.38
C GLY A 112 -0.73 2.07 -19.10
N THR A 113 0.32 2.65 -18.49
CA THR A 113 1.59 1.95 -18.24
C THR A 113 2.23 2.40 -16.94
N LEU A 114 2.66 1.43 -16.13
CA LEU A 114 3.50 1.70 -14.95
C LEU A 114 4.90 2.04 -15.45
N ARG A 115 5.43 3.19 -15.01
CA ARG A 115 6.75 3.69 -15.42
C ARG A 115 7.65 3.74 -14.20
N PHE A 116 8.79 3.08 -14.31
CA PHE A 116 9.78 3.05 -13.24
C PHE A 116 10.81 4.17 -13.38
N GLY A 117 11.16 4.78 -12.26
CA GLY A 117 12.20 5.80 -12.15
C GLY A 117 13.61 5.22 -12.03
N ILE A 118 14.61 6.11 -11.89
CA ILE A 118 15.98 5.70 -11.54
C ILE A 118 16.06 5.25 -10.08
N ILE A 119 15.29 5.90 -9.21
CA ILE A 119 15.07 5.51 -7.82
C ILE A 119 13.58 5.20 -7.73
N ASP A 120 13.26 3.97 -7.35
CA ASP A 120 11.89 3.49 -7.26
C ASP A 120 11.71 2.56 -6.05
N VAL A 121 10.63 1.79 -6.02
CA VAL A 121 10.25 0.90 -4.91
C VAL A 121 11.41 0.01 -4.44
N THR A 122 12.24 -0.51 -5.36
CA THR A 122 13.34 -1.44 -5.01
C THR A 122 14.41 -0.75 -4.15
N GLU A 123 14.92 0.40 -4.57
CA GLU A 123 15.94 1.14 -3.82
C GLU A 123 15.41 1.60 -2.45
N VAL A 124 14.13 2.01 -2.42
CA VAL A 124 13.45 2.40 -1.17
C VAL A 124 13.31 1.21 -0.22
N GLN A 125 12.96 0.02 -0.72
CA GLN A 125 12.87 -1.20 0.10
C GLN A 125 14.23 -1.62 0.66
N PHE A 126 15.32 -1.51 -0.11
CA PHE A 126 16.67 -1.72 0.43
C PHE A 126 17.04 -0.72 1.52
N PHE A 127 16.66 0.55 1.37
CA PHE A 127 16.84 1.54 2.42
C PHE A 127 16.06 1.16 3.69
N ILE A 128 14.81 0.71 3.56
CA ILE A 128 13.98 0.25 4.69
C ILE A 128 14.62 -0.97 5.38
N ILE A 129 15.16 -1.94 4.61
CA ILE A 129 15.89 -3.09 5.15
C ILE A 129 17.08 -2.61 6.00
N ILE A 130 17.87 -1.65 5.51
CA ILE A 130 18.99 -1.07 6.26
C ILE A 130 18.50 -0.44 7.57
N LEU A 131 17.41 0.31 7.54
CA LEU A 131 16.88 0.94 8.75
C LEU A 131 16.39 -0.10 9.78
N PHE A 132 15.78 -1.21 9.35
CA PHE A 132 15.45 -2.31 10.27
C PHE A 132 16.70 -2.95 10.89
N LEU A 133 17.77 -3.13 10.12
CA LEU A 133 19.05 -3.64 10.64
C LEU A 133 19.72 -2.66 11.62
N LEU A 134 19.60 -1.35 11.37
CA LEU A 134 20.06 -0.31 12.30
C LEU A 134 19.22 -0.31 13.58
N ALA A 135 17.90 -0.47 13.49
CA ALA A 135 17.03 -0.59 14.65
C ALA A 135 17.34 -1.86 15.47
N ALA A 136 17.66 -2.97 14.82
CA ALA A 136 18.08 -4.20 15.48
C ALA A 136 19.42 -4.04 16.21
N SER A 137 20.40 -3.37 15.62
CA SER A 137 21.74 -3.25 16.18
C SER A 137 21.89 -2.10 17.19
N GLY A 138 21.34 -0.93 16.89
CA GLY A 138 21.44 0.28 17.72
C GLY A 138 20.35 0.43 18.76
N GLY A 139 19.22 -0.28 18.61
CA GLY A 139 18.07 -0.17 19.50
C GLY A 139 17.45 1.22 19.54
N THR A 140 16.67 1.50 20.59
CA THR A 140 15.98 2.79 20.80
C THR A 140 16.96 3.94 21.03
N ALA A 141 18.05 3.68 21.77
CA ALA A 141 19.06 4.68 22.12
C ALA A 141 19.72 5.32 20.88
N PHE A 142 19.94 4.55 19.82
CA PHE A 142 20.47 5.09 18.56
C PHE A 142 19.54 6.13 17.94
N TRP A 143 18.24 5.83 17.85
CA TRP A 143 17.24 6.71 17.23
C TRP A 143 16.91 7.95 18.06
N GLU A 144 17.05 7.86 19.38
CA GLU A 144 16.87 8.97 20.31
C GLU A 144 18.10 9.86 20.47
N SER A 145 19.26 9.40 20.00
CA SER A 145 20.49 10.19 20.05
C SER A 145 20.39 11.47 19.21
N MET A 146 21.06 12.51 19.70
CA MET A 146 21.12 13.82 19.05
C MET A 146 22.29 13.87 18.08
N ILE A 147 22.08 14.50 16.92
CA ILE A 147 23.14 14.83 15.95
C ILE A 147 23.72 16.20 16.35
N PRO A 148 24.95 16.28 16.89
CA PRO A 148 25.44 17.50 17.56
C PRO A 148 25.50 18.76 16.68
N VAL A 149 25.66 18.60 15.37
CA VAL A 149 25.80 19.71 14.42
C VAL A 149 24.45 20.31 14.02
N LEU A 150 23.38 19.50 14.01
CA LEU A 150 22.07 19.87 13.48
C LEU A 150 21.02 20.09 14.57
N ASP A 151 21.31 19.69 15.80
CA ASP A 151 20.39 19.73 16.94
C ASP A 151 19.05 19.01 16.66
N ILE A 152 19.11 17.91 15.91
CA ILE A 152 17.97 17.02 15.64
C ILE A 152 18.26 15.60 16.12
N GLN A 153 17.22 14.87 16.49
CA GLN A 153 17.32 13.45 16.79
C GLN A 153 17.53 12.64 15.51
N VAL A 154 18.30 11.55 15.59
CA VAL A 154 18.58 10.66 14.44
C VAL A 154 17.29 10.14 13.79
N LYS A 155 16.22 9.89 14.57
CA LYS A 155 14.91 9.48 14.06
C LYS A 155 14.26 10.43 13.04
N ILE A 156 14.63 11.71 13.04
CA ILE A 156 14.09 12.71 12.10
C ILE A 156 14.76 12.59 10.73
N VAL A 157 15.98 12.06 10.64
CA VAL A 157 16.70 11.92 9.36
C VAL A 157 15.93 11.07 8.36
N PRO A 158 15.45 9.84 8.69
CA PRO A 158 14.59 9.07 7.79
C PRO A 158 13.32 9.83 7.36
N ALA A 159 12.69 10.59 8.27
CA ALA A 159 11.48 11.35 7.96
C ALA A 159 11.75 12.48 6.93
N LEU A 160 12.91 13.13 7.01
CA LEU A 160 13.35 14.11 6.01
C LEU A 160 13.61 13.45 4.64
N PHE A 161 14.17 12.24 4.61
CA PHE A 161 14.28 11.47 3.38
C PHE A 161 12.92 11.12 2.78
N VAL A 162 11.94 10.75 3.60
CA VAL A 162 10.56 10.51 3.14
C VAL A 162 9.96 11.80 2.56
N LEU A 163 10.16 12.95 3.18
CA LEU A 163 9.69 14.24 2.66
C LEU A 163 10.33 14.57 1.30
N ALA A 164 11.67 14.47 1.20
CA ALA A 164 12.38 14.72 -0.04
C ALA A 164 11.97 13.74 -1.16
N GLY A 165 11.86 12.45 -0.82
CA GLY A 165 11.41 11.40 -1.71
C GLY A 165 9.96 11.61 -2.18
N ALA A 166 9.07 12.06 -1.29
CA ALA A 166 7.69 12.40 -1.64
C ALA A 166 7.61 13.57 -2.61
N ILE A 167 8.38 14.65 -2.39
CA ILE A 167 8.44 15.80 -3.30
C ILE A 167 8.95 15.34 -4.67
N PHE A 168 10.05 14.58 -4.71
CA PHE A 168 10.64 14.09 -5.95
C PHE A 168 9.68 13.17 -6.72
N SER A 169 9.14 12.15 -6.05
CA SER A 169 8.27 11.14 -6.66
C SER A 169 6.95 11.75 -7.13
N CYS A 170 6.30 12.58 -6.30
CA CYS A 170 5.07 13.26 -6.68
C CYS A 170 5.28 14.19 -7.87
N THR A 171 6.39 14.92 -7.94
CA THR A 171 6.70 15.76 -9.10
C THR A 171 6.74 14.93 -10.39
N ASN A 172 7.38 13.76 -10.36
CA ASN A 172 7.45 12.85 -11.50
C ASN A 172 6.07 12.25 -11.85
N TYR A 173 5.33 11.76 -10.86
CA TYR A 173 4.00 11.19 -11.07
C TYR A 173 3.01 12.22 -11.63
N PHE A 174 2.93 13.40 -11.02
CA PHE A 174 2.02 14.46 -11.47
C PHE A 174 2.36 14.98 -12.84
N ARG A 175 3.66 15.08 -13.19
CA ARG A 175 4.06 15.40 -14.56
C ARG A 175 3.44 14.44 -15.56
N VAL A 176 3.47 13.13 -15.30
CA VAL A 176 2.88 12.11 -16.19
C VAL A 176 1.35 12.13 -16.12
N ILE A 177 0.74 12.28 -14.95
CA ILE A 177 -0.73 12.36 -14.79
C ILE A 177 -1.32 13.52 -15.61
N PHE A 178 -0.66 14.69 -15.62
CA PHE A 178 -1.19 15.86 -16.32
C PHE A 178 -0.85 15.91 -17.82
N THR A 179 0.16 15.17 -18.28
CA THR A 179 0.63 15.26 -19.68
C THR A 179 0.55 13.95 -20.46
N GLY A 180 0.37 12.82 -19.78
CA GLY A 180 0.52 11.48 -20.33
C GLY A 180 -0.79 10.72 -20.51
N GLY A 181 -1.95 11.38 -20.45
CA GLY A 181 -3.24 10.73 -20.65
C GLY A 181 -3.39 10.14 -22.05
N ILE A 182 -3.77 8.87 -22.13
CA ILE A 182 -3.91 8.12 -23.40
C ILE A 182 -5.36 7.94 -23.87
N GLY A 183 -6.33 8.38 -23.06
CA GLY A 183 -7.76 8.35 -23.42
C GLY A 183 -8.15 9.39 -24.45
N LYS A 184 -9.43 9.37 -24.83
CA LYS A 184 -10.00 10.36 -25.77
C LYS A 184 -9.74 11.78 -25.24
N ASN A 185 -9.17 12.65 -26.07
CA ASN A 185 -8.79 14.02 -25.70
C ASN A 185 -7.71 14.13 -24.60
N GLY A 186 -6.82 13.14 -24.46
CA GLY A 186 -5.78 13.15 -23.41
C GLY A 186 -6.32 12.83 -22.01
N SER A 187 -7.47 12.16 -21.93
CA SER A 187 -8.11 11.72 -20.69
C SER A 187 -7.49 10.42 -20.15
N THR A 188 -8.03 9.87 -19.07
CA THR A 188 -7.62 8.56 -18.52
C THR A 188 -7.91 7.42 -19.50
N ILE A 189 -7.39 6.23 -19.24
CA ILE A 189 -7.69 5.04 -20.06
C ILE A 189 -9.19 4.72 -20.13
N ALA A 190 -9.96 5.11 -19.11
CA ALA A 190 -11.41 4.96 -19.03
C ALA A 190 -12.20 6.12 -19.68
N GLY A 191 -11.54 7.10 -20.29
CA GLY A 191 -12.21 8.27 -20.86
C GLY A 191 -12.67 9.32 -19.83
N THR A 192 -12.33 9.14 -18.56
CA THR A 192 -12.65 10.07 -17.46
C THR A 192 -11.56 11.14 -17.28
N SER A 193 -11.88 12.20 -16.56
CA SER A 193 -10.90 13.19 -16.13
C SER A 193 -9.68 12.54 -15.48
N VAL A 194 -8.47 13.01 -15.82
CA VAL A 194 -7.22 12.60 -15.16
C VAL A 194 -7.20 12.91 -13.67
N LEU A 195 -8.09 13.81 -13.21
CA LEU A 195 -8.28 14.14 -11.81
C LEU A 195 -9.27 13.22 -11.08
N SER A 196 -9.96 12.30 -11.74
CA SER A 196 -10.98 11.49 -11.07
C SER A 196 -10.45 10.69 -9.86
N PRO A 197 -9.23 10.08 -9.90
CA PRO A 197 -8.70 9.36 -8.74
C PRO A 197 -8.30 10.26 -7.58
N PHE A 198 -8.13 11.57 -7.80
CA PHE A 198 -7.82 12.54 -6.74
C PHE A 198 -8.89 12.55 -5.65
N PHE A 199 -10.16 12.50 -6.06
CA PHE A 199 -11.27 12.64 -5.11
C PHE A 199 -11.32 11.48 -4.12
N HIS A 200 -10.96 10.25 -4.53
CA HIS A 200 -10.94 9.09 -3.64
C HIS A 200 -9.86 9.21 -2.58
N ILE A 201 -8.59 9.33 -2.99
CA ILE A 201 -7.47 9.42 -2.04
C ILE A 201 -7.50 10.72 -1.23
N GLY A 202 -7.93 11.82 -1.87
CA GLY A 202 -8.14 13.11 -1.22
C GLY A 202 -9.17 13.01 -0.10
N THR A 203 -10.30 12.33 -0.33
CA THR A 203 -11.29 12.09 0.72
C THR A 203 -10.71 11.30 1.89
N VAL A 204 -9.95 10.23 1.62
CA VAL A 204 -9.30 9.44 2.69
C VAL A 204 -8.34 10.31 3.52
N ILE A 205 -7.45 11.05 2.87
CA ILE A 205 -6.46 11.90 3.55
C ILE A 205 -7.14 13.04 4.30
N THR A 206 -8.12 13.72 3.71
CA THR A 206 -8.87 14.79 4.36
C THR A 206 -9.58 14.26 5.60
N LEU A 207 -10.29 13.13 5.51
CA LEU A 207 -10.92 12.51 6.69
C LEU A 207 -9.89 12.14 7.74
N ALA A 208 -8.75 11.56 7.35
CA ALA A 208 -7.68 11.20 8.27
C ALA A 208 -7.09 12.43 9.01
N ILE A 209 -6.90 13.56 8.32
CA ILE A 209 -6.41 14.81 8.92
C ILE A 209 -7.47 15.41 9.83
N MET A 210 -8.72 15.49 9.37
CA MET A 210 -9.82 16.05 10.15
C MET A 210 -10.04 15.27 11.44
N ILE A 211 -10.07 13.94 11.35
CA ILE A 211 -10.30 13.07 12.52
C ILE A 211 -9.12 13.15 13.49
N TYR A 212 -7.90 13.22 12.97
CA TYR A 212 -6.71 13.44 13.79
C TYR A 212 -6.80 14.79 14.53
N LYS A 213 -6.95 15.90 13.81
CA LYS A 213 -6.85 17.25 14.40
C LYS A 213 -8.08 17.68 15.21
N LYS A 214 -9.24 17.04 15.03
CA LYS A 214 -10.46 17.34 15.79
C LYS A 214 -10.65 16.45 17.02
N SER A 215 -9.92 15.33 17.13
CA SER A 215 -10.11 14.38 18.23
C SER A 215 -9.89 15.04 19.59
N THR A 216 -10.88 14.94 20.47
CA THR A 216 -10.79 15.45 21.84
C THR A 216 -10.02 14.49 22.74
N SER A 217 -10.04 13.20 22.40
CA SER A 217 -9.34 12.13 23.12
C SER A 217 -7.91 11.89 22.61
N GLN A 218 -7.38 12.75 21.72
CA GLN A 218 -6.08 12.54 21.06
C GLN A 218 -5.97 11.13 20.46
N LEU A 219 -6.99 10.74 19.69
CA LEU A 219 -7.23 9.37 19.25
C LEU A 219 -6.01 8.79 18.52
N PHE A 220 -5.40 9.57 17.64
CA PHE A 220 -4.23 9.15 16.87
C PHE A 220 -2.98 9.08 17.76
N GLU A 221 -2.72 10.08 18.59
CA GLU A 221 -1.53 10.12 19.45
C GLU A 221 -1.54 8.97 20.46
N ASN A 222 -2.71 8.63 21.00
CA ASN A 222 -2.88 7.55 21.96
C ASN A 222 -2.91 6.17 21.30
N ASN A 223 -3.38 6.07 20.05
CA ASN A 223 -3.55 4.78 19.35
C ASN A 223 -3.05 4.83 17.89
N PRO A 224 -1.78 5.20 17.63
CA PRO A 224 -1.32 5.52 16.28
C PRO A 224 -1.31 4.31 15.36
N CYS A 225 -0.93 3.14 15.87
CA CYS A 225 -0.91 1.90 15.09
C CYS A 225 -2.31 1.50 14.63
N LEU A 226 -3.28 1.49 15.54
CA LEU A 226 -4.67 1.14 15.24
C LEU A 226 -5.26 2.11 14.21
N TYR A 227 -4.96 3.41 14.37
CA TYR A 227 -5.39 4.45 13.46
C TYR A 227 -4.82 4.28 12.05
N ILE A 228 -3.51 4.09 11.93
CA ILE A 228 -2.83 3.91 10.63
C ILE A 228 -3.30 2.62 9.96
N LEU A 229 -3.52 1.54 10.71
CA LEU A 229 -4.09 0.31 10.14
C LEU A 229 -5.51 0.55 9.61
N ALA A 230 -6.38 1.23 10.37
CA ALA A 230 -7.76 1.47 9.95
C ALA A 230 -7.84 2.27 8.63
N PHE A 231 -7.10 3.39 8.54
CA PHE A 231 -7.07 4.22 7.32
C PHE A 231 -6.20 3.62 6.20
N GLY A 232 -5.17 2.87 6.55
CA GLY A 232 -4.31 2.15 5.62
C GLY A 232 -5.08 1.08 4.87
N LEU A 233 -5.91 0.28 5.56
CA LEU A 233 -6.78 -0.72 4.91
C LEU A 233 -7.81 -0.09 3.97
N VAL A 234 -8.38 1.06 4.35
CA VAL A 234 -9.25 1.85 3.46
C VAL A 234 -8.47 2.26 2.21
N SER A 235 -7.28 2.83 2.37
CA SER A 235 -6.42 3.24 1.26
C SER A 235 -6.03 2.07 0.37
N ALA A 236 -5.65 0.91 0.94
CA ALA A 236 -5.33 -0.30 0.19
C ALA A 236 -6.50 -0.78 -0.67
N LYS A 237 -7.73 -0.80 -0.12
CA LYS A 237 -8.93 -1.13 -0.92
C LYS A 237 -9.14 -0.14 -2.06
N ILE A 238 -9.02 1.16 -1.78
CA ILE A 238 -9.20 2.21 -2.80
C ILE A 238 -8.13 2.10 -3.90
N THR A 239 -6.88 1.78 -3.55
CA THR A 239 -5.82 1.45 -4.52
C THR A 239 -6.20 0.22 -5.35
N ASN A 240 -6.67 -0.87 -4.74
CA ASN A 240 -7.08 -2.07 -5.48
C ASN A 240 -8.22 -1.76 -6.46
N LYS A 241 -9.16 -0.87 -6.11
CA LYS A 241 -10.19 -0.39 -7.05
C LYS A 241 -9.59 0.38 -8.22
N LEU A 242 -8.58 1.20 -7.98
CA LEU A 242 -7.86 1.94 -9.03
C LEU A 242 -7.12 0.99 -9.98
N VAL A 243 -6.46 -0.06 -9.45
CA VAL A 243 -5.83 -1.12 -10.25
C VAL A 243 -6.86 -1.82 -11.13
N VAL A 244 -7.98 -2.26 -10.54
CA VAL A 244 -9.08 -2.89 -11.31
C VAL A 244 -9.59 -1.94 -12.39
N ALA A 245 -9.87 -0.67 -12.05
CA ALA A 245 -10.35 0.34 -12.97
C ALA A 245 -9.40 0.57 -14.16
N HIS A 246 -8.08 0.51 -13.91
CA HIS A 246 -7.08 0.56 -14.97
C HIS A 246 -7.19 -0.65 -15.90
N MET A 247 -7.20 -1.86 -15.33
CA MET A 247 -7.22 -3.11 -16.09
C MET A 247 -8.51 -3.27 -16.92
N THR A 248 -9.65 -2.88 -16.36
CA THR A 248 -10.97 -2.95 -17.01
C THR A 248 -11.28 -1.72 -17.86
N LYS A 249 -10.43 -0.69 -17.81
CA LYS A 249 -10.64 0.61 -18.46
C LYS A 249 -11.99 1.23 -18.08
N SER A 250 -12.35 1.12 -16.80
CA SER A 250 -13.63 1.62 -16.28
C SER A 250 -13.43 2.81 -15.36
N GLU A 251 -14.50 3.59 -15.18
CA GLU A 251 -14.50 4.72 -14.26
C GLU A 251 -14.42 4.27 -12.80
N MET A 252 -13.89 5.13 -11.92
CA MET A 252 -13.94 4.92 -10.47
C MET A 252 -15.12 5.65 -9.85
N HIS A 253 -16.08 4.91 -9.30
CA HIS A 253 -17.18 5.51 -8.54
C HIS A 253 -16.74 5.91 -7.13
N LEU A 254 -17.11 7.12 -6.70
CA LEU A 254 -16.74 7.68 -5.38
C LEU A 254 -17.48 7.01 -4.22
N GLN A 255 -18.72 6.58 -4.44
CA GLN A 255 -19.50 5.86 -3.45
C GLN A 255 -18.88 4.50 -3.20
N ASP A 256 -18.39 4.28 -1.98
CA ASP A 256 -17.75 3.04 -1.61
C ASP A 256 -17.92 2.73 -0.11
N THR A 257 -18.09 1.45 0.20
CA THR A 257 -18.22 0.94 1.57
C THR A 257 -16.97 1.15 2.42
N ALA A 258 -15.81 1.41 1.82
CA ALA A 258 -14.57 1.70 2.51
C ALA A 258 -14.66 2.96 3.38
N PHE A 259 -15.49 3.93 2.98
CA PHE A 259 -15.65 5.18 3.70
C PHE A 259 -16.58 5.10 4.91
N ILE A 260 -17.25 3.96 5.16
CA ILE A 260 -18.15 3.81 6.30
C ILE A 260 -17.40 3.95 7.63
N GLY A 261 -16.25 3.28 7.78
CA GLY A 261 -15.43 3.37 9.00
C GLY A 261 -14.98 4.81 9.32
N PRO A 262 -14.24 5.47 8.41
CA PRO A 262 -13.89 6.89 8.56
C PRO A 262 -15.11 7.81 8.71
N GLY A 263 -16.21 7.52 8.02
CA GLY A 263 -17.46 8.29 8.10
C GLY A 263 -18.10 8.22 9.49
N LEU A 264 -18.09 7.04 10.14
CA LEU A 264 -18.57 6.87 11.51
C LEU A 264 -17.72 7.68 12.50
N LEU A 265 -16.39 7.65 12.37
CA LEU A 265 -15.49 8.45 13.19
C LEU A 265 -15.74 9.96 13.01
N PHE A 266 -15.88 10.40 11.77
CA PHE A 266 -16.18 11.80 11.46
C PHE A 266 -17.52 12.25 12.05
N LEU A 267 -18.56 11.42 11.92
CA LEU A 267 -19.89 11.71 12.46
C LEU A 267 -19.88 11.74 13.99
N ASP A 268 -19.20 10.79 14.62
CA ASP A 268 -19.08 10.75 16.09
C ASP A 268 -18.42 12.03 16.62
N GLN A 269 -17.29 12.44 16.03
CA GLN A 269 -16.63 13.71 16.37
C GLN A 269 -17.45 14.95 15.99
N TYR A 270 -18.34 14.87 15.00
CA TYR A 270 -19.29 15.94 14.69
C TYR A 270 -20.30 16.15 15.82
N PHE A 271 -20.75 15.06 16.44
CA PHE A 271 -21.66 15.08 17.59
C PHE A 271 -20.93 15.10 18.94
N ASN A 272 -19.76 15.75 19.00
CA ASN A 272 -18.92 15.89 20.20
C ASN A 272 -18.53 14.55 20.86
N SER A 273 -18.23 13.54 20.04
CA SER A 273 -17.74 12.22 20.49
C SER A 273 -18.70 11.57 21.48
N PHE A 274 -19.97 11.45 21.06
CA PHE A 274 -21.04 10.84 21.86
C PHE A 274 -20.72 9.38 22.21
N ILE A 275 -20.07 8.67 21.30
CA ILE A 275 -19.51 7.34 21.52
C ILE A 275 -18.01 7.49 21.81
N ASN A 276 -17.44 6.53 22.52
CA ASN A 276 -16.00 6.51 22.74
C ASN A 276 -15.26 6.36 21.40
N GLU A 277 -14.49 7.38 21.00
CA GLU A 277 -13.73 7.41 19.73
C GLU A 277 -12.84 6.16 19.55
N TYR A 278 -12.28 5.62 20.63
CA TYR A 278 -11.46 4.40 20.60
C TYR A 278 -12.26 3.16 20.17
N LEU A 279 -13.51 3.04 20.66
CA LEU A 279 -14.41 1.96 20.26
C LEU A 279 -14.81 2.10 18.79
N VAL A 280 -15.15 3.32 18.36
CA VAL A 280 -15.50 3.59 16.97
C VAL A 280 -14.32 3.30 16.04
N LEU A 281 -13.09 3.57 16.48
CA LEU A 281 -11.89 3.25 15.72
C LEU A 281 -11.68 1.73 15.54
N TRP A 282 -11.94 0.93 16.58
CA TRP A 282 -11.94 -0.53 16.44
C TRP A 282 -13.01 -1.03 15.47
N ILE A 283 -14.23 -0.47 15.55
CA ILE A 283 -15.30 -0.78 14.60
C ILE A 283 -14.87 -0.44 13.18
N ALA A 284 -14.24 0.73 12.99
CA ALA A 284 -13.71 1.15 11.69
C ALA A 284 -12.63 0.20 11.18
N LEU A 285 -11.67 -0.23 12.02
CA LEU A 285 -10.66 -1.22 11.63
C LEU A 285 -11.29 -2.53 11.17
N VAL A 286 -12.17 -3.11 11.99
CA VAL A 286 -12.82 -4.41 11.71
C VAL A 286 -13.64 -4.32 10.42
N TRP A 287 -14.38 -3.23 10.25
CA TRP A 287 -15.13 -2.99 9.02
C TRP A 287 -14.22 -2.90 7.80
N SER A 288 -13.17 -2.06 7.85
CA SER A 288 -12.22 -1.89 6.74
C SER A 288 -11.52 -3.20 6.37
N LEU A 289 -11.15 -4.02 7.35
CA LEU A 289 -10.56 -5.34 7.12
C LEU A 289 -11.55 -6.28 6.43
N PHE A 290 -12.77 -6.39 6.97
CA PHE A 290 -13.82 -7.23 6.39
C PHE A 290 -14.13 -6.81 4.95
N ASP A 291 -14.28 -5.51 4.71
CA ASP A 291 -14.63 -4.94 3.43
C ASP A 291 -13.51 -5.12 2.38
N LEU A 292 -12.24 -4.95 2.77
CA LEU A 292 -11.09 -5.27 1.92
C LEU A 292 -11.05 -6.76 1.55
N ILE A 293 -11.18 -7.67 2.53
CA ILE A 293 -11.17 -9.11 2.26
C ILE A 293 -12.32 -9.50 1.33
N ARG A 294 -13.54 -9.02 1.62
CA ARG A 294 -14.73 -9.29 0.83
C ARG A 294 -14.59 -8.77 -0.60
N TYR A 295 -14.02 -7.58 -0.79
CA TYR A 295 -13.74 -7.02 -2.10
C TYR A 295 -12.68 -7.85 -2.86
N SER A 296 -11.53 -8.09 -2.26
CA SER A 296 -10.42 -8.81 -2.89
C SER A 296 -10.80 -10.24 -3.28
N VAL A 297 -11.46 -10.99 -2.38
CA VAL A 297 -11.95 -12.35 -2.68
C VAL A 297 -13.01 -12.31 -3.80
N GLY A 298 -13.94 -11.35 -3.74
CA GLY A 298 -14.99 -11.20 -4.73
C GLY A 298 -14.44 -10.95 -6.14
N VAL A 299 -13.56 -9.96 -6.28
CA VAL A 299 -12.97 -9.59 -7.59
C VAL A 299 -12.06 -10.70 -8.11
N CYS A 300 -11.21 -11.30 -7.26
CA CYS A 300 -10.36 -12.41 -7.68
C CYS A 300 -11.19 -13.59 -8.22
N ASN A 301 -12.28 -13.96 -7.53
CA ASN A 301 -13.16 -15.04 -7.98
C ASN A 301 -13.92 -14.69 -9.27
N GLN A 302 -14.36 -13.44 -9.44
CA GLN A 302 -15.04 -12.99 -10.67
C GLN A 302 -14.10 -13.05 -11.88
N ILE A 303 -12.88 -12.53 -11.75
CA ILE A 303 -11.89 -12.55 -12.84
C ILE A 303 -11.46 -14.00 -13.11
N ALA A 304 -11.19 -14.81 -12.08
CA ALA A 304 -10.83 -16.21 -12.24
C ALA A 304 -11.93 -17.00 -12.97
N SER A 305 -13.19 -16.79 -12.60
CA SER A 305 -14.35 -17.40 -13.26
C SER A 305 -14.49 -16.95 -14.71
N HIS A 306 -14.24 -15.67 -15.01
CA HIS A 306 -14.31 -15.13 -16.38
C HIS A 306 -13.19 -15.67 -17.27
N LEU A 307 -11.97 -15.83 -16.73
CA LEU A 307 -10.82 -16.35 -17.45
C LEU A 307 -10.75 -17.88 -17.45
N HIS A 308 -11.67 -18.57 -16.76
CA HIS A 308 -11.66 -20.02 -16.57
C HIS A 308 -10.35 -20.57 -15.96
N ILE A 309 -9.77 -19.82 -15.01
CA ILE A 309 -8.54 -20.20 -14.30
C ILE A 309 -8.80 -20.41 -12.81
N ASN A 310 -7.87 -21.10 -12.14
CA ASN A 310 -7.87 -21.22 -10.69
C ASN A 310 -6.87 -20.23 -10.10
N VAL A 311 -7.28 -19.47 -9.08
CA VAL A 311 -6.47 -18.38 -8.48
C VAL A 311 -5.08 -18.86 -8.04
N PHE A 312 -4.97 -20.08 -7.49
CA PHE A 312 -3.73 -20.60 -6.91
C PHE A 312 -3.14 -21.81 -7.66
N LYS A 313 -3.52 -22.04 -8.92
CA LYS A 313 -3.04 -23.19 -9.69
C LYS A 313 -2.75 -22.80 -11.14
N ILE A 314 -1.52 -23.06 -11.58
CA ILE A 314 -1.13 -22.97 -12.98
C ILE A 314 -1.61 -24.23 -13.70
N THR A 315 -2.38 -24.07 -14.77
CA THR A 315 -2.71 -25.16 -15.68
C THR A 315 -1.54 -25.36 -16.64
N PRO A 316 -0.94 -26.56 -16.71
CA PRO A 316 0.11 -26.83 -17.69
C PRO A 316 -0.43 -26.62 -19.11
N PRO A 317 0.38 -26.12 -20.06
CA PRO A 317 -0.02 -26.09 -21.46
C PRO A 317 -0.39 -27.51 -21.89
N THR A 318 -1.59 -27.69 -22.43
CA THR A 318 -1.97 -28.96 -23.06
C THR A 318 -0.96 -29.22 -24.17
N SER A 319 -0.24 -30.34 -24.12
CA SER A 319 0.54 -30.79 -25.28
C SER A 319 -0.45 -31.06 -26.39
N LEU A 320 -0.66 -30.08 -27.27
CA LEU A 320 -1.29 -30.30 -28.57
C LEU A 320 -0.50 -31.43 -29.20
N GLY A 321 -1.12 -32.60 -29.25
CA GLY A 321 -0.56 -33.77 -29.91
C GLY A 321 -0.13 -33.38 -31.31
N SER A 322 1.05 -33.84 -31.69
CA SER A 322 1.55 -33.89 -33.06
C SER A 322 0.41 -34.00 -34.07
N GLN A 323 0.08 -32.91 -34.77
CA GLN A 323 -0.63 -33.03 -36.02
C GLN A 323 0.31 -33.77 -36.98
N PRO A 324 -0.12 -34.86 -37.62
CA PRO A 324 0.69 -35.48 -38.65
C PRO A 324 0.77 -34.51 -39.83
N ASP A 325 2.00 -34.26 -40.29
CA ASP A 325 2.30 -33.53 -41.52
C ASP A 325 1.49 -34.13 -42.67
N HIS A 326 0.43 -33.44 -43.09
CA HIS A 326 -0.18 -33.71 -44.39
C HIS A 326 0.72 -33.07 -45.47
N ASN A 327 1.69 -33.86 -45.92
CA ASN A 327 2.32 -33.70 -47.22
C ASN A 327 1.22 -33.65 -48.29
N HIS A 328 1.00 -32.47 -48.88
CA HIS A 328 0.45 -32.37 -50.22
C HIS A 328 1.51 -31.78 -51.14
N HIS A 329 2.25 -32.69 -51.78
CA HIS A 329 2.70 -32.51 -53.14
C HIS A 329 1.46 -32.42 -54.06
N GLN A 330 1.26 -31.27 -54.67
CA GLN A 330 0.99 -31.03 -56.10
C GLN A 330 0.40 -29.62 -56.28
#